data_AF-A0A7S0LL94-F1
#
_entry.id   AF-A0A7S0LL94-F1
#
_cell.length_a   1.000
_cell.length_b   1.000
_cell.length_c   1.000
_cell.angle_alpha   90.00
_cell.angle_beta   90.00
_cell.angle_gamma   90.00
#
_symmetry.space_group_name_H-M   'P 1'
#
loop_
_entity.id
_entity.type
_entity.pdbx_description
1 polymer ?
#
loop_
_entity_poly.entity_id
_entity_poly.type
_entity_poly.pdbx_seq_one_letter_code
_entity_poly.pdbx_strand_id
1 'polypeptide(L)'
;LEAAAAAMTAAPAAKLGVFAGPLVDVETLVCAKDLFNSLGSTSTYGCTSLSADLRADYVLNSTIAGIEEADALLLIGTNPRVEAPLINSRIRKMVRHFDLPVASVGTAADLTYEYEQLGTSAEALASLLTGSSPFAKTLSSAEKPLVLLGLGAASRPDSVAVSSLAKEVAKACGAVKEGWNGYGLIQTAGGAVGALDIGFVPGPTAVPLEELKLVYLMGADEVAFDQISDDAFVIYQGHHGDAGASAADLVLPGSAYTEKSATYVSTEGRAQRAARAIDAPGDAREDWAVLVALSAMLKAPLPFESISDVRERMVAIAPNLIGAAGGTIEAASPELSALALEYKPKAEGSVSTAPLASAMVNFYMSDPVSRASATMAKCTQAFGKRV
;
A
#
# COMPACT_ATOMS: atom_id res chain seq x y z
N LEU A 1 17.82 4.56 22.93
CA LEU A 1 17.61 3.09 22.84
C LEU A 1 17.28 2.46 24.19
N GLU A 2 18.05 2.71 25.27
CA GLU A 2 17.72 2.17 26.60
C GLU A 2 16.30 2.53 27.06
N ALA A 3 15.88 3.79 26.90
CA ALA A 3 14.50 4.22 27.21
C ALA A 3 13.44 3.48 26.39
N ALA A 4 13.68 3.28 25.08
CA ALA A 4 12.80 2.49 24.22
C ALA A 4 12.68 1.04 24.72
N ALA A 5 13.82 0.40 25.01
CA ALA A 5 13.85 -0.97 25.50
C ALA A 5 13.14 -1.10 26.86
N ALA A 6 13.32 -0.13 27.76
CA ALA A 6 12.64 -0.09 29.05
C ALA A 6 11.11 0.04 28.89
N ALA A 7 10.63 0.94 28.02
CA ALA A 7 9.20 1.11 27.75
C ALA A 7 8.59 -0.17 27.14
N MET A 8 9.26 -0.77 26.15
CA MET A 8 8.84 -2.02 25.51
C MET A 8 8.83 -3.21 26.48
N THR A 9 9.77 -3.27 27.42
CA THR A 9 9.79 -4.32 28.45
C THR A 9 8.70 -4.14 29.50
N ALA A 10 8.31 -2.89 29.80
CA ALA A 10 7.28 -2.58 30.78
C ALA A 10 5.86 -2.89 30.29
N ALA A 11 5.62 -2.82 28.98
CA ALA A 11 4.32 -3.10 28.39
C ALA A 11 4.08 -4.62 28.18
N PRO A 12 2.83 -5.11 28.35
CA PRO A 12 2.51 -6.50 28.03
C PRO A 12 2.76 -6.81 26.55
N ALA A 13 3.36 -7.97 26.25
CA ALA A 13 3.67 -8.42 24.88
C ALA A 13 2.49 -8.28 23.89
N ALA A 14 1.30 -8.74 24.31
CA ALA A 14 0.08 -8.67 23.50
C ALA A 14 -0.41 -7.23 23.21
N LYS A 15 0.14 -6.23 23.93
CA LYS A 15 -0.21 -4.81 23.83
C LYS A 15 0.92 -3.94 23.27
N LEU A 16 1.97 -4.56 22.73
CA LEU A 16 2.95 -3.88 21.89
C LEU A 16 2.39 -3.85 20.47
N GLY A 17 2.35 -2.69 19.82
CA GLY A 17 1.96 -2.59 18.41
C GLY A 17 3.00 -1.82 17.62
N VAL A 18 3.13 -2.18 16.34
CA VAL A 18 4.03 -1.51 15.40
C VAL A 18 3.27 -1.12 14.14
N PHE A 19 3.46 0.12 13.70
CA PHE A 19 2.79 0.73 12.56
C PHE A 19 3.84 1.17 11.54
N ALA A 20 3.68 0.76 10.29
CA ALA A 20 4.57 1.14 9.21
C ALA A 20 3.93 2.20 8.31
N GLY A 21 4.65 3.30 8.11
CA GLY A 21 4.28 4.37 7.19
C GLY A 21 4.53 4.04 5.72
N PRO A 22 4.17 4.97 4.83
CA PRO A 22 4.16 4.73 3.37
C PRO A 22 5.57 4.66 2.74
N LEU A 23 6.63 5.07 3.44
CA LEU A 23 8.00 5.17 2.92
C LEU A 23 8.98 4.13 3.53
N VAL A 24 8.48 3.21 4.35
CA VAL A 24 9.30 2.18 5.01
C VAL A 24 9.72 1.13 3.99
N ASP A 25 11.01 0.78 4.00
CA ASP A 25 11.60 -0.26 3.17
C ASP A 25 11.38 -1.67 3.72
N VAL A 26 11.52 -2.68 2.85
CA VAL A 26 11.23 -4.06 3.23
C VAL A 26 12.22 -4.62 4.26
N GLU A 27 13.49 -4.25 4.20
CA GLU A 27 14.47 -4.67 5.20
C GLU A 27 14.05 -4.26 6.63
N THR A 28 13.63 -3.00 6.79
CA THR A 28 13.10 -2.47 8.06
C THR A 28 11.83 -3.19 8.49
N LEU A 29 10.90 -3.43 7.57
CA LEU A 29 9.66 -4.16 7.85
C LEU A 29 9.94 -5.59 8.34
N VAL A 30 10.93 -6.29 7.75
CA VAL A 30 11.36 -7.62 8.18
C VAL A 30 11.93 -7.59 9.60
N CYS A 31 12.86 -6.67 9.88
CA CYS A 31 13.42 -6.53 11.22
C CYS A 31 12.35 -6.22 12.27
N ALA A 32 11.42 -5.32 11.97
CA ALA A 32 10.33 -4.98 12.87
C ALA A 32 9.40 -6.17 13.11
N LYS A 33 9.01 -6.87 12.05
CA LYS A 33 8.14 -8.05 12.15
C LYS A 33 8.78 -9.15 12.98
N ASP A 34 10.03 -9.50 12.70
CA ASP A 34 10.75 -10.53 13.45
C ASP A 34 10.96 -10.12 14.92
N LEU A 35 11.27 -8.84 15.19
CA LEU A 35 11.42 -8.33 16.55
C LEU A 35 10.11 -8.43 17.33
N PHE A 36 9.02 -7.85 16.83
CA PHE A 36 7.74 -7.85 17.54
C PHE A 36 7.18 -9.27 17.74
N ASN A 37 7.34 -10.14 16.74
CA ASN A 37 6.98 -11.56 16.88
C ASN A 37 7.82 -12.26 17.96
N SER A 38 9.13 -11.98 18.05
CA SER A 38 10.00 -12.56 19.08
C SER A 38 9.62 -12.13 20.50
N LEU A 39 9.02 -10.96 20.64
CA LEU A 39 8.49 -10.44 21.90
C LEU A 39 7.08 -10.96 22.21
N GLY A 40 6.45 -11.70 21.29
CA GLY A 40 5.10 -12.24 21.44
C GLY A 40 3.96 -11.30 21.03
N SER A 41 4.26 -10.23 20.29
CA SER A 41 3.25 -9.37 19.67
C SER A 41 2.94 -9.81 18.25
N THR A 42 1.67 -9.75 17.86
CA THR A 42 1.20 -9.93 16.48
C THR A 42 0.49 -8.68 15.94
N SER A 43 0.56 -7.57 16.68
CA SER A 43 -0.08 -6.30 16.36
C SER A 43 0.79 -5.48 15.38
N THR A 44 0.94 -5.98 14.16
CA THR A 44 1.70 -5.37 13.06
C THR A 44 0.76 -4.73 12.04
N TYR A 45 0.83 -3.41 11.87
CA TYR A 45 -0.06 -2.65 11.00
C TYR A 45 0.73 -1.98 9.87
N GLY A 46 0.45 -2.37 8.63
CA GLY A 46 0.97 -1.67 7.45
C GLY A 46 0.19 -0.38 7.16
N CYS A 47 0.60 0.33 6.11
CA CYS A 47 -0.08 1.54 5.63
C CYS A 47 -1.38 1.27 4.86
N THR A 48 -1.81 0.01 4.76
CA THR A 48 -3.09 -0.41 4.14
C THR A 48 -3.76 -1.47 5.00
N SER A 49 -5.08 -1.62 4.86
CA SER A 49 -5.89 -2.66 5.51
C SER A 49 -6.18 -3.86 4.61
N LEU A 50 -5.41 -4.04 3.53
CA LEU A 50 -5.61 -5.12 2.56
C LEU A 50 -5.20 -6.48 3.13
N SER A 51 -5.80 -7.57 2.63
CA SER A 51 -5.29 -8.92 2.89
C SER A 51 -3.97 -9.14 2.16
N ALA A 52 -3.04 -9.81 2.82
CA ALA A 52 -1.75 -10.22 2.27
C ALA A 52 -1.74 -11.66 1.72
N ASP A 53 -2.89 -12.37 1.70
CA ASP A 53 -2.93 -13.80 1.38
C ASP A 53 -2.57 -14.09 -0.08
N LEU A 54 -3.13 -13.31 -1.02
CA LEU A 54 -2.98 -13.51 -2.45
C LEU A 54 -2.39 -12.25 -3.09
N ARG A 55 -1.14 -12.35 -3.58
CA ARG A 55 -0.45 -11.22 -4.23
C ARG A 55 -1.27 -10.58 -5.35
N ALA A 56 -2.00 -11.39 -6.11
CA ALA A 56 -2.83 -10.94 -7.22
C ALA A 56 -3.98 -10.01 -6.80
N ASP A 57 -4.34 -9.94 -5.52
CA ASP A 57 -5.40 -9.05 -5.04
C ASP A 57 -4.92 -7.61 -4.77
N TYR A 58 -3.62 -7.39 -4.60
CA TYR A 58 -3.09 -6.09 -4.17
C TYR A 58 -2.01 -5.50 -5.09
N VAL A 59 -1.77 -6.10 -6.25
CA VAL A 59 -0.85 -5.58 -7.28
C VAL A 59 -1.57 -5.29 -8.58
N LEU A 60 -0.93 -4.51 -9.45
CA LEU A 60 -1.29 -4.29 -10.85
C LEU A 60 -0.76 -5.46 -11.67
N ASN A 61 -1.55 -6.55 -11.76
CA ASN A 61 -1.13 -7.80 -12.41
C ASN A 61 -0.81 -7.63 -13.91
N SER A 62 -1.48 -6.69 -14.58
CA SER A 62 -1.25 -6.40 -16.00
C SER A 62 0.11 -5.77 -16.26
N THR A 63 0.83 -5.35 -15.21
CA THR A 63 1.99 -4.44 -15.26
C THR A 63 1.65 -3.05 -15.82
N ILE A 64 2.55 -2.09 -15.62
CA ILE A 64 2.43 -0.75 -16.19
C ILE A 64 2.56 -0.80 -17.72
N ALA A 65 3.38 -1.70 -18.25
CA ALA A 65 3.56 -1.88 -19.68
C ALA A 65 2.34 -2.54 -20.35
N GLY A 66 1.73 -3.54 -19.70
CA GLY A 66 0.57 -4.25 -20.24
C GLY A 66 -0.71 -3.43 -20.27
N ILE A 67 -0.76 -2.23 -19.65
CA ILE A 67 -1.80 -1.23 -19.92
C ILE A 67 -1.89 -0.93 -21.43
N GLU A 68 -0.77 -0.99 -22.13
CA GLU A 68 -0.71 -0.73 -23.58
C GLU A 68 -1.26 -1.89 -24.43
N GLU A 69 -1.58 -3.03 -23.81
CA GLU A 69 -2.21 -4.17 -24.48
C GLU A 69 -3.72 -4.25 -24.21
N ALA A 70 -4.24 -3.42 -23.29
CA ALA A 70 -5.65 -3.40 -22.97
C ALA A 70 -6.48 -2.75 -24.09
N ASP A 71 -7.69 -3.27 -24.29
CA ASP A 71 -8.66 -2.79 -25.29
C ASP A 71 -10.00 -2.33 -24.68
N ALA A 72 -10.16 -2.47 -23.36
CA ALA A 72 -11.16 -1.76 -22.57
C ALA A 72 -10.67 -1.58 -21.14
N LEU A 73 -10.97 -0.43 -20.52
CA LEU A 73 -10.55 -0.10 -19.15
C LEU A 73 -11.72 0.35 -18.28
N LEU A 74 -11.85 -0.28 -17.12
CA LEU A 74 -12.71 0.16 -16.03
C LEU A 74 -11.87 0.62 -14.83
N LEU A 75 -12.08 1.85 -14.40
CA LEU A 75 -11.51 2.44 -13.18
C LEU A 75 -12.56 2.41 -12.05
N ILE A 76 -12.20 1.90 -10.88
CA ILE A 76 -13.12 1.77 -9.74
C ILE A 76 -12.55 2.52 -8.53
N GLY A 77 -13.16 3.65 -8.17
CA GLY A 77 -12.82 4.44 -6.99
C GLY A 77 -11.37 4.90 -6.96
N THR A 78 -10.79 5.20 -8.12
CA THR A 78 -9.41 5.68 -8.28
C THR A 78 -9.39 6.96 -9.10
N ASN A 79 -8.48 7.86 -8.74
CA ASN A 79 -8.06 8.96 -9.60
C ASN A 79 -6.57 8.73 -9.96
N PRO A 80 -6.27 7.98 -11.05
CA PRO A 80 -4.90 7.63 -11.37
C PRO A 80 -4.04 8.87 -11.67
N ARG A 81 -4.64 10.01 -12.03
CA ARG A 81 -3.89 11.25 -12.27
C ARG A 81 -3.18 11.75 -11.01
N VAL A 82 -3.78 11.57 -9.84
CA VAL A 82 -3.21 12.04 -8.55
C VAL A 82 -2.57 10.90 -7.78
N GLU A 83 -3.09 9.68 -7.89
CA GLU A 83 -2.58 8.51 -7.17
C GLU A 83 -1.31 7.93 -7.82
N ALA A 84 -1.31 7.81 -9.15
CA ALA A 84 -0.22 7.22 -9.92
C ALA A 84 -0.06 7.91 -11.29
N PRO A 85 0.48 9.14 -11.35
CA PRO A 85 0.46 9.98 -12.55
C PRO A 85 1.09 9.33 -13.80
N LEU A 86 2.08 8.45 -13.62
CA LEU A 86 2.69 7.69 -14.72
C LEU A 86 1.75 6.63 -15.30
N ILE A 87 0.93 5.97 -14.47
CA ILE A 87 -0.13 5.07 -14.93
C ILE A 87 -1.17 5.86 -15.72
N ASN A 88 -1.62 7.01 -15.20
CA ASN A 88 -2.54 7.90 -15.93
C ASN A 88 -1.98 8.36 -17.28
N SER A 89 -0.67 8.61 -17.35
CA SER A 89 0.00 9.00 -18.60
C SER A 89 0.04 7.85 -19.62
N ARG A 90 0.20 6.60 -19.18
CA ARG A 90 0.10 5.40 -20.04
C ARG A 90 -1.33 5.19 -20.53
N ILE A 91 -2.33 5.34 -19.66
CA ILE A 91 -3.74 5.29 -20.07
C ILE A 91 -4.03 6.39 -21.09
N ARG A 92 -3.59 7.64 -20.82
CA ARG A 92 -3.73 8.76 -21.76
C ARG A 92 -3.10 8.47 -23.11
N LYS A 93 -1.92 7.83 -23.15
CA LYS A 93 -1.29 7.40 -24.41
C LYS A 93 -2.22 6.46 -25.17
N MET A 94 -2.81 5.48 -24.49
CA MET A 94 -3.73 4.52 -25.12
C MET A 94 -5.03 5.16 -25.61
N VAL A 95 -5.63 6.05 -24.81
CA VAL A 95 -6.82 6.79 -25.25
C VAL A 95 -6.52 7.65 -26.47
N ARG A 96 -5.36 8.33 -26.53
CA ARG A 96 -5.03 9.26 -27.62
C ARG A 96 -4.58 8.61 -28.92
N HIS A 97 -3.98 7.43 -28.85
CA HIS A 97 -3.34 6.80 -30.02
C HIS A 97 -4.00 5.50 -30.47
N PHE A 98 -4.83 4.90 -29.61
CA PHE A 98 -5.44 3.59 -29.84
C PHE A 98 -6.93 3.57 -29.48
N ASP A 99 -7.53 4.75 -29.25
CA ASP A 99 -8.96 4.93 -28.94
C ASP A 99 -9.47 4.02 -27.83
N LEU A 100 -8.63 3.74 -26.82
CA LEU A 100 -8.98 2.88 -25.69
C LEU A 100 -10.26 3.38 -25.01
N PRO A 101 -11.35 2.60 -24.99
CA PRO A 101 -12.55 2.95 -24.24
C PRO A 101 -12.27 2.84 -22.74
N VAL A 102 -12.52 3.93 -22.03
CA VAL A 102 -12.33 4.03 -20.57
C VAL A 102 -13.65 4.37 -19.91
N ALA A 103 -13.99 3.68 -18.84
CA ALA A 103 -15.07 4.05 -17.94
C ALA A 103 -14.60 4.18 -16.50
N SER A 104 -15.33 4.95 -15.71
CA SER A 104 -15.06 5.16 -14.29
C SER A 104 -16.33 4.98 -13.45
N VAL A 105 -16.17 4.30 -12.31
CA VAL A 105 -17.13 4.26 -11.21
C VAL A 105 -16.48 4.91 -10.00
N GLY A 106 -17.01 6.05 -9.56
CA GLY A 106 -16.47 6.84 -8.45
C GLY A 106 -16.69 8.33 -8.66
N THR A 107 -16.13 9.14 -7.78
CA THR A 107 -16.21 10.59 -7.86
C THR A 107 -15.55 11.07 -9.16
N ALA A 108 -16.30 11.79 -9.99
CA ALA A 108 -15.81 12.30 -11.26
C ALA A 108 -14.60 13.22 -11.05
N ALA A 109 -13.55 13.01 -11.84
CA ALA A 109 -12.29 13.76 -11.77
C ALA A 109 -11.77 14.10 -13.18
N ASP A 110 -10.96 15.14 -13.28
CA ASP A 110 -10.23 15.43 -14.52
C ASP A 110 -9.04 14.48 -14.66
N LEU A 111 -9.20 13.42 -15.47
CA LEU A 111 -8.16 12.43 -15.78
C LEU A 111 -7.27 12.85 -16.96
N THR A 112 -7.53 14.01 -17.57
CA THR A 112 -6.86 14.56 -18.75
C THR A 112 -7.14 13.83 -20.07
N TYR A 113 -8.14 12.96 -20.09
CA TYR A 113 -8.68 12.29 -21.27
C TYR A 113 -10.17 12.03 -21.06
N GLU A 114 -10.90 11.75 -22.15
CA GLU A 114 -12.32 11.41 -22.07
C GLU A 114 -12.52 10.00 -21.53
N TYR A 115 -13.57 9.83 -20.73
CA TYR A 115 -14.00 8.55 -20.19
C TYR A 115 -15.51 8.59 -19.92
N GLU A 116 -16.13 7.42 -19.89
CA GLU A 116 -17.55 7.28 -19.55
C GLU A 116 -17.72 7.21 -18.02
N GLN A 117 -18.48 8.14 -17.45
CA GLN A 117 -18.82 8.11 -16.03
C GLN A 117 -20.06 7.23 -15.82
N LEU A 118 -19.90 6.07 -15.18
CA LEU A 118 -20.98 5.10 -14.99
C LEU A 118 -21.80 5.35 -13.72
N GLY A 119 -21.22 6.03 -12.75
CA GLY A 119 -21.86 6.36 -11.47
C GLY A 119 -20.83 6.64 -10.38
N THR A 120 -21.28 7.08 -9.21
CA THR A 120 -20.38 7.48 -8.11
C THR A 120 -20.25 6.43 -7.01
N SER A 121 -21.22 5.52 -6.86
CA SER A 121 -21.26 4.49 -5.82
C SER A 121 -20.96 3.11 -6.39
N ALA A 122 -20.75 2.12 -5.51
CA ALA A 122 -20.56 0.72 -5.91
C ALA A 122 -21.82 0.09 -6.56
N GLU A 123 -23.00 0.71 -6.47
CA GLU A 123 -24.21 0.26 -7.17
C GLU A 123 -24.04 0.28 -8.70
N ALA A 124 -23.24 1.20 -9.22
CA ALA A 124 -22.92 1.23 -10.65
C ALA A 124 -22.14 -0.01 -11.11
N LEU A 125 -21.39 -0.67 -10.22
CA LEU A 125 -20.75 -1.96 -10.51
C LEU A 125 -21.80 -3.06 -10.70
N ALA A 126 -22.87 -3.06 -9.91
CA ALA A 126 -23.96 -4.00 -10.08
C ALA A 126 -24.65 -3.83 -11.45
N SER A 127 -24.77 -2.60 -11.96
CA SER A 127 -25.34 -2.34 -13.28
C SER A 127 -24.51 -2.89 -14.46
N LEU A 128 -23.19 -3.05 -14.26
CA LEU A 128 -22.30 -3.70 -15.22
C LEU A 128 -22.54 -5.22 -15.22
N LEU A 129 -22.79 -5.82 -14.05
CA LEU A 129 -23.09 -7.25 -13.92
C LEU A 129 -24.46 -7.63 -14.50
N THR A 130 -25.47 -6.77 -14.37
CA THR A 130 -26.80 -7.00 -14.97
C THR A 130 -26.85 -6.73 -16.46
N GLY A 131 -25.78 -6.17 -17.05
CA GLY A 131 -25.74 -5.77 -18.45
C GLY A 131 -26.61 -4.55 -18.78
N SER A 132 -27.07 -3.81 -17.77
CA SER A 132 -27.91 -2.62 -17.96
C SER A 132 -27.09 -1.38 -18.35
N SER A 133 -25.80 -1.37 -18.03
CA SER A 133 -24.86 -0.33 -18.48
C SER A 133 -24.39 -0.60 -19.92
N PRO A 134 -24.39 0.41 -20.82
CA PRO A 134 -23.85 0.28 -22.18
C PRO A 134 -22.39 -0.22 -22.21
N PHE A 135 -21.59 0.20 -21.23
CA PHE A 135 -20.18 -0.19 -21.12
C PHE A 135 -19.96 -1.67 -20.77
N ALA A 136 -20.98 -2.35 -20.23
CA ALA A 136 -20.91 -3.80 -19.97
C ALA A 136 -20.64 -4.58 -21.26
N LYS A 137 -21.26 -4.16 -22.38
CA LYS A 137 -21.04 -4.79 -23.68
C LYS A 137 -19.59 -4.58 -24.16
N THR A 138 -19.06 -3.37 -24.01
CA THR A 138 -17.66 -3.03 -24.34
C THR A 138 -16.69 -3.92 -23.57
N LEU A 139 -16.85 -4.03 -22.24
CA LEU A 139 -16.01 -4.91 -21.42
C LEU A 139 -16.13 -6.39 -21.80
N SER A 140 -17.35 -6.89 -22.05
CA SER A 140 -17.55 -8.30 -22.40
C SER A 140 -17.05 -8.68 -23.81
N SER A 141 -16.92 -7.70 -24.71
CA SER A 141 -16.43 -7.90 -26.08
C SER A 141 -14.92 -7.72 -26.20
N ALA A 142 -14.27 -7.21 -25.16
CA ALA A 142 -12.84 -6.94 -25.10
C ALA A 142 -12.03 -8.25 -25.04
N GLU A 143 -10.93 -8.32 -25.78
CA GLU A 143 -9.96 -9.40 -25.72
C GLU A 143 -9.02 -9.26 -24.52
N LYS A 144 -8.70 -8.04 -24.08
CA LYS A 144 -7.83 -7.78 -22.92
C LYS A 144 -8.45 -6.70 -22.01
N PRO A 145 -9.60 -6.98 -21.38
CA PRO A 145 -10.23 -6.01 -20.48
C PRO A 145 -9.37 -5.81 -19.24
N LEU A 146 -9.27 -4.55 -18.82
CA LEU A 146 -8.53 -4.09 -17.66
C LEU A 146 -9.51 -3.51 -16.63
N VAL A 147 -9.47 -4.00 -15.40
CA VAL A 147 -10.33 -3.61 -14.28
C VAL A 147 -9.42 -3.23 -13.11
N LEU A 148 -9.32 -1.92 -12.83
CA LEU A 148 -8.42 -1.38 -11.82
C LEU A 148 -9.20 -0.82 -10.63
N LEU A 149 -8.92 -1.39 -9.45
CA LEU A 149 -9.44 -0.92 -8.17
C LEU A 149 -8.47 0.10 -7.55
N GLY A 150 -9.00 1.23 -7.08
CA GLY A 150 -8.24 2.20 -6.31
C GLY A 150 -8.13 1.83 -4.83
N LEU A 151 -7.01 2.18 -4.21
CA LEU A 151 -6.84 2.00 -2.77
C LEU A 151 -7.93 2.72 -1.96
N GLY A 152 -8.39 3.89 -2.41
CA GLY A 152 -9.49 4.61 -1.74
C GLY A 152 -10.79 3.81 -1.63
N ALA A 153 -11.14 3.04 -2.66
CA ALA A 153 -12.26 2.10 -2.58
C ALA A 153 -11.94 0.86 -1.72
N ALA A 154 -10.68 0.40 -1.76
CA ALA A 154 -10.23 -0.80 -1.06
C ALA A 154 -9.92 -0.59 0.44
N SER A 155 -9.94 0.65 0.94
CA SER A 155 -9.67 0.99 2.35
C SER A 155 -10.91 1.46 3.13
N ARG A 156 -12.10 1.38 2.54
CA ARG A 156 -13.36 1.75 3.20
C ARG A 156 -13.83 0.69 4.20
N PRO A 157 -14.74 1.05 5.13
CA PRO A 157 -15.40 0.06 5.99
C PRO A 157 -16.12 -1.05 5.21
N ASP A 158 -16.70 -0.74 4.04
CA ASP A 158 -17.37 -1.70 3.15
C ASP A 158 -16.46 -2.26 2.04
N SER A 159 -15.13 -2.11 2.17
CA SER A 159 -14.13 -2.49 1.16
C SER A 159 -14.20 -3.96 0.72
N VAL A 160 -14.55 -4.89 1.63
CA VAL A 160 -14.70 -6.32 1.29
C VAL A 160 -15.84 -6.51 0.28
N ALA A 161 -16.95 -5.79 0.44
CA ALA A 161 -18.08 -5.86 -0.47
C ALA A 161 -17.77 -5.18 -1.82
N VAL A 162 -17.10 -4.02 -1.79
CA VAL A 162 -16.68 -3.30 -3.01
C VAL A 162 -15.66 -4.11 -3.82
N SER A 163 -14.65 -4.68 -3.16
CA SER A 163 -13.66 -5.56 -3.80
C SER A 163 -14.32 -6.82 -4.36
N SER A 164 -15.31 -7.39 -3.68
CA SER A 164 -16.06 -8.55 -4.18
C SER A 164 -16.82 -8.22 -5.46
N LEU A 165 -17.48 -7.06 -5.54
CA LEU A 165 -18.14 -6.60 -6.77
C LEU A 165 -17.14 -6.34 -7.90
N ALA A 166 -15.99 -5.72 -7.61
CA ALA A 166 -14.94 -5.50 -8.60
C ALA A 166 -14.42 -6.83 -9.18
N LYS A 167 -14.20 -7.84 -8.33
CA LYS A 167 -13.81 -9.20 -8.75
C LYS A 167 -14.90 -9.88 -9.58
N GLU A 168 -16.17 -9.71 -9.23
CA GLU A 168 -17.30 -10.23 -10.03
C GLU A 168 -17.34 -9.59 -11.42
N VAL A 169 -17.11 -8.28 -11.53
CA VAL A 169 -17.04 -7.59 -12.82
C VAL A 169 -15.86 -8.12 -13.64
N ALA A 170 -14.68 -8.24 -13.02
CA ALA A 170 -13.50 -8.80 -13.66
C ALA A 170 -13.73 -10.25 -14.16
N LYS A 171 -14.43 -11.08 -13.38
CA LYS A 171 -14.82 -12.44 -13.79
C LYS A 171 -15.81 -12.41 -14.96
N ALA A 172 -16.82 -11.54 -14.90
CA ALA A 172 -17.86 -11.45 -15.92
C ALA A 172 -17.32 -11.00 -17.30
N CYS A 173 -16.32 -10.11 -17.33
CA CYS A 173 -15.70 -9.66 -18.57
C CYS A 173 -14.49 -10.50 -19.01
N GLY A 174 -14.10 -11.55 -18.26
CA GLY A 174 -12.95 -12.37 -18.61
C GLY A 174 -11.60 -11.63 -18.49
N ALA A 175 -11.49 -10.69 -17.53
CA ALA A 175 -10.25 -9.95 -17.28
C ALA A 175 -9.11 -10.84 -16.77
N VAL A 176 -9.40 -12.04 -16.27
CA VAL A 176 -8.38 -13.03 -15.89
C VAL A 176 -8.57 -14.30 -16.71
N LYS A 177 -7.56 -14.63 -17.50
CA LYS A 177 -7.50 -15.80 -18.37
C LYS A 177 -6.05 -16.18 -18.66
N GLU A 178 -5.84 -17.28 -19.37
CA GLU A 178 -4.49 -17.69 -19.77
C GLU A 178 -3.81 -16.58 -20.59
N GLY A 179 -2.62 -16.16 -20.14
CA GLY A 179 -1.84 -15.10 -20.78
C GLY A 179 -2.31 -13.66 -20.51
N TRP A 180 -3.37 -13.44 -19.72
CA TRP A 180 -3.85 -12.10 -19.38
C TRP A 180 -4.44 -12.03 -17.98
N ASN A 181 -3.90 -11.13 -17.15
CA ASN A 181 -4.49 -10.77 -15.86
C ASN A 181 -4.66 -9.24 -15.82
N GLY A 182 -5.83 -8.79 -16.28
CA GLY A 182 -6.26 -7.41 -16.28
C GLY A 182 -7.02 -7.00 -15.02
N TYR A 183 -7.12 -7.83 -13.98
CA TYR A 183 -7.59 -7.36 -12.68
C TYR A 183 -6.39 -6.84 -11.88
N GLY A 184 -6.54 -5.73 -11.17
CA GLY A 184 -5.47 -5.26 -10.30
C GLY A 184 -5.84 -4.06 -9.44
N LEU A 185 -4.92 -3.71 -8.55
CA LEU A 185 -5.07 -2.60 -7.61
C LEU A 185 -3.99 -1.54 -7.84
N ILE A 186 -4.39 -0.27 -7.80
CA ILE A 186 -3.47 0.89 -7.83
C ILE A 186 -3.11 1.27 -6.40
N GLN A 187 -1.85 1.07 -6.06
CA GLN A 187 -1.28 1.44 -4.76
C GLN A 187 -0.83 2.91 -4.78
N THR A 188 -0.95 3.59 -3.64
CA THR A 188 -0.56 5.00 -3.48
C THR A 188 0.73 5.21 -2.69
N ALA A 189 1.22 4.16 -2.01
CA ALA A 189 2.38 4.21 -1.11
C ALA A 189 3.49 3.24 -1.55
N GLY A 190 4.75 3.70 -1.51
CA GLY A 190 5.91 2.92 -1.95
C GLY A 190 6.27 1.72 -1.05
N GLY A 191 5.92 1.80 0.23
CA GLY A 191 6.12 0.71 1.20
C GLY A 191 4.98 -0.31 1.26
N ALA A 192 3.85 -0.06 0.61
CA ALA A 192 2.63 -0.87 0.79
C ALA A 192 2.77 -2.30 0.28
N VAL A 193 3.22 -2.48 -0.97
CA VAL A 193 3.30 -3.82 -1.59
C VAL A 193 4.35 -4.67 -0.89
N GLY A 194 5.49 -4.07 -0.52
CA GLY A 194 6.54 -4.77 0.22
C GLY A 194 6.08 -5.23 1.61
N ALA A 195 5.30 -4.41 2.30
CA ALA A 195 4.66 -4.78 3.57
C ALA A 195 3.71 -5.97 3.40
N LEU A 196 2.86 -5.95 2.36
CA LEU A 196 1.95 -7.06 2.07
C LEU A 196 2.70 -8.34 1.66
N ASP A 197 3.74 -8.23 0.83
CA ASP A 197 4.54 -9.38 0.38
C ASP A 197 5.19 -10.15 1.54
N ILE A 198 5.65 -9.45 2.59
CA ILE A 198 6.20 -10.11 3.79
C ILE A 198 5.13 -10.42 4.85
N GLY A 199 3.85 -10.16 4.58
CA GLY A 199 2.74 -10.33 5.52
C GLY A 199 2.83 -9.42 6.75
N PHE A 200 3.21 -8.16 6.59
CA PHE A 200 3.18 -7.12 7.62
C PHE A 200 1.74 -6.61 7.81
N VAL A 201 0.88 -7.51 8.26
CA VAL A 201 -0.55 -7.29 8.53
C VAL A 201 -0.90 -7.78 9.92
N PRO A 202 -2.02 -7.35 10.52
CA PRO A 202 -2.36 -7.75 11.87
C PRO A 202 -2.54 -9.27 11.95
N GLY A 203 -1.89 -9.90 12.93
CA GLY A 203 -2.06 -11.33 13.17
C GLY A 203 -3.39 -11.66 13.89
N PRO A 204 -3.70 -12.95 14.07
CA PRO A 204 -4.99 -13.39 14.63
C PRO A 204 -5.27 -12.91 16.06
N THR A 205 -4.24 -12.55 16.81
CA THR A 205 -4.33 -12.05 18.19
C THR A 205 -3.95 -10.57 18.31
N ALA A 206 -3.87 -9.87 17.18
CA ALA A 206 -3.60 -8.44 17.17
C ALA A 206 -4.74 -7.69 17.86
N VAL A 207 -4.41 -6.64 18.61
CA VAL A 207 -5.38 -5.82 19.35
C VAL A 207 -5.46 -4.42 18.74
N PRO A 208 -6.65 -3.79 18.67
CA PRO A 208 -6.82 -2.48 18.05
C PRO A 208 -5.96 -1.41 18.74
N LEU A 209 -5.75 -0.29 18.03
CA LEU A 209 -4.89 0.81 18.46
C LEU A 209 -5.18 1.28 19.90
N GLU A 210 -6.46 1.43 20.24
CA GLU A 210 -6.93 1.86 21.56
C GLU A 210 -6.63 0.88 22.71
N GLU A 211 -6.26 -0.37 22.43
CA GLU A 211 -5.91 -1.36 23.46
C GLU A 211 -4.39 -1.46 23.72
N LEU A 212 -3.58 -0.86 22.86
CA LEU A 212 -2.12 -0.90 22.94
C LEU A 212 -1.60 -0.08 24.13
N LYS A 213 -0.47 -0.53 24.70
CA LYS A 213 0.28 0.18 25.76
C LYS A 213 1.65 0.66 25.30
N LEU A 214 2.10 0.15 24.16
CA LEU A 214 3.23 0.70 23.45
C LEU A 214 2.92 0.73 21.96
N VAL A 215 3.09 1.91 21.35
CA VAL A 215 2.86 2.14 19.93
C VAL A 215 4.18 2.54 19.28
N TYR A 216 4.70 1.70 18.39
CA TYR A 216 5.92 1.95 17.64
C TYR A 216 5.59 2.39 16.22
N LEU A 217 5.80 3.67 15.93
CA LEU A 217 5.51 4.30 14.64
C LEU A 217 6.77 4.35 13.78
N MET A 218 6.85 3.51 12.74
CA MET A 218 7.93 3.55 11.75
C MET A 218 7.55 4.47 10.60
N GLY A 219 7.93 5.75 10.69
CA GLY A 219 7.57 6.79 9.72
C GLY A 219 6.06 6.89 9.47
N ALA A 220 5.26 6.45 10.44
CA ALA A 220 3.81 6.34 10.35
C ALA A 220 3.19 7.64 10.87
N ASP A 221 2.79 8.49 9.93
CA ASP A 221 2.19 9.79 10.21
C ASP A 221 0.67 9.78 9.98
N GLU A 222 0.11 8.71 9.38
CA GLU A 222 -1.32 8.58 9.06
C GLU A 222 -2.03 7.59 10.00
N VAL A 223 -1.90 7.81 11.30
CA VAL A 223 -2.52 7.00 12.35
C VAL A 223 -3.66 7.79 13.00
N ALA A 224 -4.69 7.09 13.48
CA ALA A 224 -5.76 7.70 14.28
C ALA A 224 -5.23 8.05 15.68
N PHE A 225 -4.43 9.10 15.79
CA PHE A 225 -3.74 9.49 17.03
C PHE A 225 -4.70 9.75 18.19
N ASP A 226 -5.93 10.16 17.91
CA ASP A 226 -7.01 10.36 18.88
C ASP A 226 -7.53 9.05 19.50
N GLN A 227 -7.21 7.90 18.90
CA GLN A 227 -7.49 6.56 19.43
C GLN A 227 -6.35 5.98 20.27
N ILE A 228 -5.18 6.63 20.31
CA ILE A 228 -4.08 6.16 21.16
C ILE A 228 -4.45 6.41 22.62
N SER A 229 -4.40 5.36 23.44
CA SER A 229 -4.69 5.46 24.87
C SER A 229 -3.72 6.44 25.56
N ASP A 230 -4.23 7.31 26.45
CA ASP A 230 -3.43 8.32 27.17
C ASP A 230 -2.26 7.74 27.99
N ASP A 231 -2.32 6.46 28.35
CA ASP A 231 -1.28 5.75 29.09
C ASP A 231 -0.38 4.87 28.19
N ALA A 232 -0.52 4.95 26.87
CA ALA A 232 0.36 4.27 25.94
C ALA A 232 1.65 5.07 25.74
N PHE A 233 2.79 4.36 25.68
CA PHE A 233 4.07 4.97 25.34
C PHE A 233 4.31 4.92 23.84
N VAL A 234 4.50 6.07 23.21
CA VAL A 234 4.64 6.22 21.76
C VAL A 234 6.10 6.42 21.37
N ILE A 235 6.63 5.51 20.55
CA ILE A 235 7.97 5.62 19.96
C ILE A 235 7.79 5.94 18.48
N TYR A 236 8.35 7.05 18.00
CA TYR A 236 8.41 7.35 16.58
C TYR A 236 9.83 7.13 16.05
N GLN A 237 9.98 6.23 15.09
CA GLN A 237 11.21 6.06 14.32
C GLN A 237 10.97 6.60 12.91
N GLY A 238 11.62 7.70 12.55
CA GLY A 238 11.44 8.29 11.22
C GLY A 238 12.45 9.40 10.94
N HIS A 239 12.35 9.98 9.75
CA HIS A 239 13.33 10.94 9.24
C HIS A 239 12.79 12.39 9.14
N HIS A 240 11.47 12.60 9.23
CA HIS A 240 10.84 13.91 9.31
C HIS A 240 10.00 14.02 10.59
N GLY A 241 9.89 15.23 11.13
CA GLY A 241 8.96 15.52 12.21
C GLY A 241 7.62 16.01 11.66
N ASP A 242 6.59 15.18 11.75
CA ASP A 242 5.21 15.51 11.39
C ASP A 242 4.25 15.01 12.48
N ALA A 243 3.04 14.56 12.15
CA ALA A 243 2.04 14.13 13.12
C ALA A 243 2.53 13.00 14.04
N GLY A 244 3.19 11.98 13.50
CA GLY A 244 3.68 10.83 14.26
C GLY A 244 4.79 11.20 15.24
N ALA A 245 5.72 12.05 14.82
CA ALA A 245 6.78 12.55 15.70
C ALA A 245 6.23 13.49 16.79
N SER A 246 5.20 14.27 16.47
CA SER A 246 4.56 15.20 17.41
C SER A 246 3.77 14.47 18.50
N ALA A 247 3.26 13.28 18.21
CA ALA A 247 2.56 12.42 19.16
C ALA A 247 3.49 11.53 20.00
N ALA A 248 4.81 11.55 19.75
CA ALA A 248 5.74 10.59 20.35
C ALA A 248 6.30 11.05 21.70
N ASP A 249 6.42 10.11 22.64
CA ASP A 249 7.19 10.28 23.87
C ASP A 249 8.70 10.16 23.61
N LEU A 250 9.07 9.37 22.59
CA LEU A 250 10.45 9.13 22.20
C LEU A 250 10.60 9.12 20.68
N VAL A 251 11.54 9.91 20.17
CA VAL A 251 11.89 9.95 18.75
C VAL A 251 13.24 9.27 18.51
N LEU A 252 13.28 8.36 17.54
CA LEU A 252 14.49 7.70 17.05
C LEU A 252 14.73 8.16 15.60
N PRO A 253 15.83 8.90 15.31
CA PRO A 253 16.07 9.41 13.97
C PRO A 253 16.50 8.29 13.01
N GLY A 254 15.62 8.01 12.05
CA GLY A 254 15.83 7.11 10.93
C GLY A 254 16.41 7.82 9.69
N SER A 255 16.66 7.08 8.62
CA SER A 255 17.19 7.63 7.37
C SER A 255 16.13 7.71 6.26
N ALA A 256 16.19 8.78 5.45
CA ALA A 256 15.30 8.96 4.31
C ALA A 256 15.65 8.00 3.17
N TYR A 257 14.75 7.84 2.20
CA TYR A 257 14.93 6.93 1.06
C TYR A 257 16.19 7.22 0.20
N THR A 258 16.73 8.44 0.24
CA THR A 258 17.98 8.83 -0.45
C THR A 258 19.26 8.51 0.33
N GLU A 259 19.13 8.10 1.59
CA GLU A 259 20.23 7.99 2.57
C GLU A 259 20.56 6.54 2.92
N LYS A 260 19.84 5.56 2.34
CA LYS A 260 19.99 4.13 2.61
C LYS A 260 19.92 3.28 1.36
N SER A 261 20.51 2.09 1.43
CA SER A 261 20.25 1.05 0.43
C SER A 261 19.02 0.26 0.86
N ALA A 262 17.91 0.46 0.17
CA ALA A 262 16.60 -0.04 0.58
C ALA A 262 15.89 -0.77 -0.55
N THR A 263 15.10 -1.79 -0.23
CA THR A 263 14.23 -2.49 -1.16
C THR A 263 12.81 -1.95 -1.05
N TYR A 264 12.24 -1.55 -2.18
CA TYR A 264 10.84 -1.14 -2.32
C TYR A 264 10.14 -2.01 -3.36
N VAL A 265 8.82 -2.14 -3.27
CA VAL A 265 8.03 -2.90 -4.25
C VAL A 265 6.96 -1.98 -4.83
N SER A 266 7.02 -1.80 -6.16
CA SER A 266 6.06 -0.95 -6.87
C SER A 266 4.67 -1.58 -6.96
N THR A 267 3.68 -0.80 -7.38
CA THR A 267 2.30 -1.28 -7.57
C THR A 267 2.17 -2.47 -8.52
N GLU A 268 3.08 -2.65 -9.49
CA GLU A 268 3.09 -3.81 -10.40
C GLU A 268 3.83 -5.03 -9.83
N GLY A 269 4.14 -5.03 -8.52
CA GLY A 269 4.84 -6.12 -7.84
C GLY A 269 6.34 -6.21 -8.15
N ARG A 270 6.90 -5.21 -8.85
CA ARG A 270 8.34 -5.14 -9.14
C ARG A 270 9.12 -4.72 -7.92
N ALA A 271 9.99 -5.60 -7.41
CA ALA A 271 10.95 -5.26 -6.37
C ALA A 271 12.11 -4.45 -6.96
N GLN A 272 12.52 -3.38 -6.29
CA GLN A 272 13.54 -2.45 -6.74
C GLN A 272 14.46 -2.07 -5.58
N ARG A 273 15.77 -2.03 -5.83
CA ARG A 273 16.75 -1.60 -4.85
C ARG A 273 17.17 -0.16 -5.08
N ALA A 274 16.83 0.71 -4.13
CA ALA A 274 17.39 2.04 -4.03
C ALA A 274 18.87 1.97 -3.60
N ALA A 275 19.68 2.85 -4.17
CA ALA A 275 21.06 3.05 -3.76
C ALA A 275 21.14 4.31 -2.88
N ARG A 276 21.98 4.23 -1.84
CA ARG A 276 22.30 5.39 -1.02
C ARG A 276 22.99 6.45 -1.87
N ALA A 277 22.42 7.64 -1.90
CA ALA A 277 22.93 8.78 -2.65
C ALA A 277 23.73 9.73 -1.76
N ILE A 278 23.30 9.91 -0.51
CA ILE A 278 23.91 10.79 0.49
C ILE A 278 23.96 10.12 1.85
N ASP A 279 24.66 10.72 2.80
CA ASP A 279 24.73 10.26 4.19
C ASP A 279 23.53 10.79 4.98
N ALA A 280 23.03 9.98 5.92
CA ALA A 280 21.97 10.42 6.82
C ALA A 280 22.46 11.58 7.71
N PRO A 281 21.63 12.59 8.00
CA PRO A 281 22.06 13.78 8.72
C PRO A 281 22.29 13.50 10.21
N GLY A 282 23.36 14.08 10.77
CA GLY A 282 23.66 14.03 12.19
C GLY A 282 23.82 12.59 12.71
N ASP A 283 23.01 12.24 13.70
CA ASP A 283 23.03 10.92 14.34
C ASP A 283 21.94 9.95 13.83
N ALA A 284 21.29 10.29 12.71
CA ALA A 284 20.38 9.37 12.04
C ALA A 284 21.10 8.07 11.64
N ARG A 285 20.37 6.96 11.66
CA ARG A 285 20.87 5.62 11.30
C ARG A 285 19.90 4.94 10.33
N GLU A 286 20.39 3.95 9.60
CA GLU A 286 19.50 3.11 8.78
C GLU A 286 18.48 2.39 9.67
N ASP A 287 17.24 2.36 9.23
CA ASP A 287 16.11 2.00 10.08
C ASP A 287 16.17 0.56 10.60
N TRP A 288 16.56 -0.39 9.73
CA TRP A 288 16.77 -1.79 10.11
C TRP A 288 17.86 -1.94 11.18
N ALA A 289 18.92 -1.14 11.13
CA ALA A 289 20.03 -1.19 12.08
C ALA A 289 19.63 -0.67 13.46
N VAL A 290 18.74 0.34 13.52
CA VAL A 290 18.13 0.80 14.78
C VAL A 290 17.36 -0.33 15.45
N LEU A 291 16.56 -1.09 14.69
CA LEU A 291 15.78 -2.22 15.20
C LEU A 291 16.68 -3.39 15.64
N VAL A 292 17.74 -3.71 14.90
CA VAL A 292 18.74 -4.71 15.31
C VAL A 292 19.40 -4.30 16.62
N ALA A 293 19.84 -3.05 16.76
CA ALA A 293 20.42 -2.55 18.00
C ALA A 293 19.42 -2.58 19.18
N LEU A 294 18.16 -2.22 18.93
CA LEU A 294 17.09 -2.28 19.92
C LEU A 294 16.80 -3.71 20.37
N SER A 295 16.82 -4.67 19.45
CA SER A 295 16.59 -6.10 19.73
C SER A 295 17.60 -6.66 20.75
N ALA A 296 18.87 -6.25 20.65
CA ALA A 296 19.91 -6.63 21.60
C ALA A 296 19.64 -6.08 23.01
N MET A 297 19.16 -4.83 23.11
CA MET A 297 18.80 -4.20 24.39
C MET A 297 17.58 -4.87 25.05
N LEU A 298 16.66 -5.40 24.23
CA LEU A 298 15.50 -6.16 24.66
C LEU A 298 15.81 -7.60 25.06
N LYS A 299 17.08 -8.04 24.95
CA LYS A 299 17.50 -9.43 25.17
C LYS A 299 16.79 -10.43 24.24
N ALA A 300 16.35 -9.97 23.08
CA ALA A 300 15.76 -10.75 22.01
C ALA A 300 16.50 -10.42 20.69
N PRO A 301 17.82 -10.69 20.60
CA PRO A 301 18.63 -10.21 19.50
C PRO A 301 18.19 -10.83 18.18
N LEU A 302 17.99 -9.98 17.18
CA LEU A 302 17.81 -10.42 15.79
C LEU A 302 19.14 -11.00 15.26
N PRO A 303 19.12 -12.11 14.50
CA PRO A 303 20.32 -12.78 14.02
C PRO A 303 20.88 -12.13 12.75
N PHE A 304 20.97 -10.80 12.72
CA PHE A 304 21.43 -10.03 11.56
C PHE A 304 22.66 -9.20 11.93
N GLU A 305 23.77 -9.45 11.26
CA GLU A 305 25.01 -8.67 11.41
C GLU A 305 25.18 -7.65 10.27
N SER A 306 24.50 -7.89 9.14
CA SER A 306 24.56 -7.08 7.94
C SER A 306 23.20 -6.96 7.25
N ILE A 307 23.08 -5.97 6.36
CA ILE A 307 21.91 -5.84 5.49
C ILE A 307 21.74 -7.06 4.55
N SER A 308 22.82 -7.78 4.26
CA SER A 308 22.74 -9.02 3.46
C SER A 308 21.96 -10.10 4.21
N ASP A 309 22.18 -10.25 5.51
CA ASP A 309 21.46 -11.23 6.35
C ASP A 309 19.96 -10.90 6.40
N VAL A 310 19.64 -9.60 6.53
CA VAL A 310 18.25 -9.13 6.48
C VAL A 310 17.61 -9.46 5.13
N ARG A 311 18.37 -9.30 4.03
CA ARG A 311 17.88 -9.62 2.68
C ARG A 311 17.72 -11.11 2.44
N GLU A 312 18.58 -11.94 3.00
CA GLU A 312 18.41 -13.41 2.99
C GLU A 312 17.12 -13.79 3.72
N ARG A 313 16.88 -13.20 4.89
CA ARG A 313 15.62 -13.38 5.63
C ARG A 313 14.41 -12.88 4.85
N MET A 314 14.50 -11.71 4.24
CA MET A 314 13.47 -11.12 3.40
C MET A 314 13.07 -12.06 2.25
N VAL A 315 14.05 -12.64 1.55
CA VAL A 315 13.81 -13.62 0.47
C VAL A 315 13.26 -14.93 1.02
N ALA A 316 13.68 -15.36 2.21
CA ALA A 316 13.14 -16.55 2.86
C ALA A 316 11.65 -16.40 3.23
N ILE A 317 11.21 -15.18 3.56
CA ILE A 317 9.79 -14.86 3.81
C ILE A 317 9.02 -14.76 2.49
N ALA A 318 9.55 -13.98 1.55
CA ALA A 318 8.90 -13.65 0.28
C ALA A 318 9.88 -13.83 -0.89
N PRO A 319 9.93 -15.01 -1.52
CA PRO A 319 10.91 -15.33 -2.56
C PRO A 319 10.87 -14.41 -3.79
N ASN A 320 9.73 -13.77 -4.05
CA ASN A 320 9.58 -12.79 -5.13
C ASN A 320 10.50 -11.56 -4.98
N LEU A 321 11.04 -11.33 -3.79
CA LEU A 321 11.94 -10.21 -3.51
C LEU A 321 13.40 -10.49 -3.92
N ILE A 322 13.73 -11.71 -4.34
CA ILE A 322 15.09 -12.09 -4.78
C ILE A 322 15.57 -11.23 -5.96
N GLY A 323 14.63 -10.84 -6.84
CA GLY A 323 14.87 -10.05 -8.04
C GLY A 323 15.07 -8.55 -7.82
N ALA A 324 15.08 -8.06 -6.58
CA ALA A 324 15.13 -6.63 -6.28
C ALA A 324 16.30 -5.87 -6.94
N ALA A 325 17.45 -6.55 -7.15
CA ALA A 325 18.59 -5.97 -7.83
C ALA A 325 18.43 -5.90 -9.36
N GLY A 326 17.66 -6.83 -9.95
CA GLY A 326 17.41 -6.91 -11.40
C GLY A 326 16.09 -6.25 -11.82
N GLY A 327 15.24 -5.88 -10.87
CA GLY A 327 13.94 -5.29 -11.15
C GLY A 327 12.97 -6.28 -11.81
N THR A 328 12.98 -7.56 -11.44
CA THR A 328 12.05 -8.55 -12.03
C THR A 328 10.63 -8.38 -11.49
N ILE A 329 9.65 -8.77 -12.29
CA ILE A 329 8.25 -8.94 -11.86
C ILE A 329 7.97 -10.42 -11.82
N GLU A 330 7.54 -10.89 -10.65
CA GLU A 330 7.01 -12.24 -10.49
C GLU A 330 5.48 -12.18 -10.60
N ALA A 331 4.96 -12.65 -11.73
CA ALA A 331 3.53 -12.75 -11.97
C ALA A 331 2.92 -13.88 -11.13
N ALA A 332 1.68 -13.71 -10.68
CA ALA A 332 0.92 -14.81 -10.10
C ALA A 332 0.67 -15.89 -11.16
N SER A 333 0.65 -17.15 -10.74
CA SER A 333 0.27 -18.24 -11.65
C SER A 333 -1.18 -18.07 -12.12
N PRO A 334 -1.59 -18.69 -13.25
CA PRO A 334 -2.98 -18.67 -13.69
C PRO A 334 -3.95 -19.17 -12.62
N GLU A 335 -3.57 -20.20 -11.86
CA GLU A 335 -4.39 -20.78 -10.78
C GLU A 335 -4.57 -19.80 -9.63
N LEU A 336 -3.49 -19.12 -9.20
CA LEU A 336 -3.56 -18.10 -8.15
C LEU A 336 -4.32 -16.86 -8.61
N SER A 337 -4.20 -16.49 -9.88
CA SER A 337 -4.96 -15.37 -10.47
C SER A 337 -6.46 -15.67 -10.52
N ALA A 338 -6.83 -16.89 -10.90
CA ALA A 338 -8.22 -17.34 -10.85
C ALA A 338 -8.75 -17.40 -9.41
N LEU A 339 -7.96 -17.97 -8.49
CA LEU A 339 -8.30 -18.05 -7.07
C LEU A 339 -8.51 -16.66 -6.46
N ALA A 340 -7.71 -15.66 -6.84
CA ALA A 340 -7.87 -14.29 -6.37
C ALA A 340 -9.26 -13.73 -6.67
N LEU A 341 -9.85 -14.01 -7.85
CA LEU A 341 -11.22 -13.60 -8.17
C LEU A 341 -12.29 -14.35 -7.36
N GLU A 342 -11.99 -15.56 -6.89
CA GLU A 342 -12.93 -16.40 -6.14
C GLU A 342 -12.83 -16.20 -4.63
N TYR A 343 -11.67 -15.74 -4.15
CA TYR A 343 -11.43 -15.46 -2.76
C TYR A 343 -12.28 -14.26 -2.30
N LYS A 344 -13.32 -14.59 -1.53
CA LYS A 344 -14.23 -13.64 -0.89
C LYS A 344 -14.11 -13.78 0.63
N PRO A 345 -13.36 -12.88 1.29
CA PRO A 345 -13.44 -12.76 2.73
C PRO A 345 -14.90 -12.52 3.13
N LYS A 346 -15.30 -12.94 4.33
CA LYS A 346 -16.67 -12.71 4.82
C LYS A 346 -16.92 -11.21 4.89
N ALA A 347 -17.80 -10.70 4.03
CA ALA A 347 -18.19 -9.29 4.06
C ALA A 347 -18.99 -9.01 5.34
N GLU A 348 -18.57 -8.02 6.10
CA GLU A 348 -19.36 -7.47 7.20
C GLU A 348 -20.15 -6.28 6.68
N GLY A 349 -21.48 -6.40 6.66
CA GLY A 349 -22.39 -5.32 6.26
C GLY A 349 -22.74 -5.28 4.77
N SER A 350 -23.63 -4.35 4.42
CA SER A 350 -24.07 -4.08 3.06
C SER A 350 -23.18 -3.05 2.37
N VAL A 351 -23.12 -3.11 1.03
CA VAL A 351 -22.46 -2.09 0.21
C VAL A 351 -23.06 -0.71 0.52
N SER A 352 -22.21 0.27 0.84
CA SER A 352 -22.63 1.64 1.11
C SER A 352 -22.95 2.39 -0.18
N THR A 353 -23.91 3.30 -0.11
CA THR A 353 -24.23 4.24 -1.20
C THR A 353 -23.28 5.43 -1.23
N ALA A 354 -22.40 5.58 -0.22
CA ALA A 354 -21.44 6.66 -0.18
C ALA A 354 -20.49 6.61 -1.40
N PRO A 355 -20.21 7.74 -2.06
CA PRO A 355 -19.37 7.77 -3.26
C PRO A 355 -18.02 7.08 -3.06
N LEU A 356 -17.58 6.32 -4.06
CA LEU A 356 -16.20 5.86 -4.16
C LEU A 356 -15.33 7.04 -4.57
N ALA A 357 -14.14 7.16 -3.99
CA ALA A 357 -13.26 8.28 -4.24
C ALA A 357 -11.80 7.85 -4.06
N SER A 358 -10.90 8.68 -4.60
CA SER A 358 -9.47 8.54 -4.37
C SER A 358 -9.13 8.62 -2.87
N ALA A 359 -8.11 7.88 -2.44
CA ALA A 359 -7.52 8.06 -1.12
C ALA A 359 -6.68 9.35 -1.02
N MET A 360 -6.31 9.96 -2.15
CA MET A 360 -5.44 11.12 -2.21
C MET A 360 -6.24 12.41 -2.01
N VAL A 361 -5.93 13.15 -0.94
CA VAL A 361 -6.58 14.44 -0.63
C VAL A 361 -5.74 15.67 -1.00
N ASN A 362 -4.46 15.48 -1.30
CA ASN A 362 -3.57 16.50 -1.82
C ASN A 362 -2.41 15.86 -2.59
N PHE A 363 -2.43 15.98 -3.91
CA PHE A 363 -1.38 15.46 -4.80
C PHE A 363 0.03 15.95 -4.41
N TYR A 364 0.16 17.18 -3.93
CA TYR A 364 1.46 17.78 -3.65
C TYR A 364 1.99 17.45 -2.26
N MET A 365 1.16 16.96 -1.34
CA MET A 365 1.50 16.77 0.07
C MET A 365 0.91 15.45 0.56
N SER A 366 1.44 14.35 0.04
CA SER A 366 0.94 12.99 0.26
C SER A 366 1.68 12.22 1.34
N ASP A 367 2.87 12.67 1.72
CA ASP A 367 3.76 12.00 2.67
C ASP A 367 4.57 13.02 3.50
N PRO A 368 5.32 12.60 4.54
CA PRO A 368 6.06 13.52 5.38
C PRO A 368 7.12 14.34 4.64
N VAL A 369 7.75 13.78 3.59
CA VAL A 369 8.79 14.47 2.81
C VAL A 369 8.17 15.61 2.01
N SER A 370 7.07 15.34 1.31
CA SER A 370 6.33 16.31 0.51
C SER A 370 5.64 17.36 1.37
N ARG A 371 5.14 17.00 2.56
CA ARG A 371 4.60 17.95 3.54
C ARG A 371 5.66 18.90 4.11
N ALA A 372 6.87 18.40 4.36
CA ALA A 372 8.00 19.24 4.79
C ALA A 372 8.59 20.11 3.66
N SER A 373 8.21 19.87 2.39
CA SER A 373 8.77 20.58 1.24
C SER A 373 8.15 21.96 1.04
N ALA A 374 8.97 23.00 1.19
CA ALA A 374 8.58 24.38 0.89
C ALA A 374 8.14 24.58 -0.58
N THR A 375 8.68 23.77 -1.50
CA THR A 375 8.28 23.82 -2.92
C THR A 375 6.87 23.25 -3.09
N MET A 376 6.57 22.12 -2.45
CA MET A 376 5.23 21.53 -2.52
C MET A 376 4.18 22.42 -1.85
N ALA A 377 4.51 23.09 -0.75
CA ALA A 377 3.63 24.08 -0.13
C ALA A 377 3.26 25.22 -1.10
N LYS A 378 4.25 25.74 -1.83
CA LYS A 378 4.02 26.75 -2.88
C LYS A 378 3.16 26.19 -4.03
N CYS A 379 3.36 24.93 -4.42
CA CYS A 379 2.52 24.28 -5.43
C CYS A 379 1.06 24.17 -4.97
N THR A 380 0.80 23.72 -3.75
CA THR A 380 -0.57 23.67 -3.20
C THR A 380 -1.20 25.07 -3.13
N GLN A 381 -0.43 26.10 -2.76
CA GLN A 381 -0.92 27.48 -2.74
C GLN A 381 -1.27 27.99 -4.14
N ALA A 382 -0.43 27.71 -5.14
CA ALA A 382 -0.60 28.22 -6.49
C ALA A 382 -1.65 27.45 -7.31
N PHE A 383 -1.74 26.12 -7.13
CA PHE A 383 -2.52 25.22 -7.98
C PHE A 383 -3.67 24.52 -7.25
N GLY A 384 -3.85 24.76 -5.95
CA GLY A 384 -4.76 24.00 -5.10
C GLY A 384 -4.26 22.60 -4.78
N LYS A 385 -5.04 21.82 -4.02
CA LYS A 385 -4.64 20.47 -3.57
C LYS A 385 -4.58 19.43 -4.69
N ARG A 386 -5.36 19.60 -5.77
CA ARG A 386 -5.62 18.59 -6.82
C ARG A 386 -6.01 17.23 -6.23
N VAL A 387 -7.32 16.97 -6.22
CA VAL A 387 -7.95 15.73 -5.71
C VAL A 387 -8.61 14.94 -6.82
#